data_AF-A0A9E5GDP6-F1
#
_entry.id   AF-A0A9E5GDP6-F1
#
_cell.length_a   1.000
_cell.length_b   1.000
_cell.length_c   1.000
_cell.angle_alpha   90.00
_cell.angle_beta   90.00
_cell.angle_gamma   90.00
#
_symmetry.space_group_name_H-M   'P 1'
#
loop_
_entity.id
_entity.type
_entity.pdbx_description
1 polymer ?
#
loop_
_entity_poly.entity_id
_entity_poly.type
_entity_poly.pdbx_seq_one_letter_code
_entity_poly.pdbx_strand_id
1 'polypeptide(L)' 'GVLLFNSHDHQFVDTIANRIIEFTPNGIIDRMMRFEEYFTDGSIKALRNEKYGMNNQTVAL' A
#
# COMPACT_ATOMS: atom_id res chain seq x y z
N GLY A 1 7.46 -6.58 21.18
CA GLY A 1 8.12 -5.44 20.52
C GLY A 1 7.45 -5.16 19.18
N VAL A 2 7.56 -3.95 18.66
CA VAL A 2 7.09 -3.61 17.30
C VAL A 2 8.28 -3.70 16.35
N LEU A 3 8.18 -4.52 15.31
CA LEU A 3 9.20 -4.65 14.27
C LEU A 3 8.72 -3.92 13.02
N LEU A 4 9.43 -2.87 12.63
CA LEU A 4 9.23 -2.18 11.36
C LEU A 4 10.32 -2.65 10.40
N PHE A 5 9.94 -3.12 9.21
CA PHE A 5 10.88 -3.59 8.20
C PHE A 5 10.42 -3.20 6.80
N ASN A 6 11.38 -2.92 5.92
CA ASN A 6 11.17 -2.75 4.50
C ASN A 6 11.97 -3.87 3.81
N SER A 7 11.30 -4.71 3.03
CA SER A 7 11.93 -5.82 2.32
C SER A 7 11.32 -5.94 0.93
N HIS A 8 12.17 -6.29 -0.04
CA HIS A 8 11.73 -6.68 -1.38
C HIS A 8 11.48 -8.19 -1.50
N ASP A 9 11.77 -8.97 -0.46
CA ASP A 9 11.50 -10.41 -0.44
C ASP A 9 10.04 -10.67 -0.04
N HIS A 10 9.23 -11.04 -1.03
CA HIS A 10 7.80 -11.30 -0.88
C HIS A 10 7.51 -12.39 0.16
N GLN A 11 8.37 -13.41 0.26
CA GLN A 11 8.16 -14.54 1.17
C GLN A 11 8.38 -14.12 2.63
N PHE A 12 9.33 -13.22 2.88
CA PHE A 12 9.58 -12.69 4.22
C PHE A 12 8.48 -11.72 4.69
N VAL A 13 7.99 -10.85 3.79
CA VAL A 13 6.96 -9.86 4.10
C VAL A 13 5.63 -10.53 4.46
N ASP A 14 5.20 -11.51 3.68
CA ASP A 14 3.90 -12.14 3.92
C ASP A 14 3.86 -12.98 5.20
N THR A 15 4.99 -13.61 5.57
CA THR A 15 5.03 -14.52 6.72
C THR A 15 4.91 -13.80 8.08
N ILE A 16 5.32 -12.52 8.17
CA ILE A 16 5.47 -11.80 9.45
C ILE A 16 4.67 -10.48 9.50
N ALA A 17 4.26 -9.89 8.37
CA ALA A 17 3.58 -8.60 8.39
C ALA A 17 2.11 -8.71 8.85
N ASN A 18 1.80 -8.06 9.98
CA ASN A 18 0.43 -7.94 10.51
C ASN A 18 -0.19 -6.54 10.27
N ARG A 19 0.59 -5.57 9.79
CA ARG A 19 0.16 -4.20 9.49
C ARG A 19 0.94 -3.63 8.33
N ILE A 20 0.24 -3.02 7.39
CA ILE A 20 0.78 -2.43 6.18
C ILE A 20 0.53 -0.94 6.24
N ILE A 21 1.61 -0.18 6.12
CA ILE A 21 1.59 1.28 6.06
C ILE A 21 2.20 1.65 4.70
N GLU A 22 1.35 2.07 3.77
CA GLU A 22 1.75 2.50 2.44
C GLU A 22 1.68 4.03 2.34
N PHE A 23 2.80 4.62 1.95
CA PHE A 23 2.91 6.06 1.71
C PHE A 23 2.58 6.33 0.24
N THR A 24 1.55 7.11 0.01
CA THR A 24 1.07 7.50 -1.33
C THR A 24 1.25 9.01 -1.53
N PRO A 25 1.33 9.50 -2.77
CA PRO A 25 1.39 10.94 -3.05
C PRO A 25 0.25 11.74 -2.41
N ASN A 26 -0.97 11.17 -2.32
CA ASN A 26 -2.15 11.83 -1.75
C ASN A 26 -2.55 11.28 -0.36
N GLY A 27 -1.57 10.86 0.44
CA GLY A 27 -1.75 10.50 1.85
C GLY A 27 -1.18 9.14 2.24
N ILE A 28 -1.73 8.53 3.28
CA ILE A 28 -1.23 7.27 3.83
C ILE A 28 -2.36 6.25 3.85
N ILE A 29 -2.06 5.02 3.46
CA ILE A 29 -2.96 3.86 3.64
C ILE A 29 -2.40 3.02 4.78
N ASP A 30 -3.24 2.79 5.78
CA ASP A 30 -2.89 2.01 6.97
C ASP A 30 -3.92 0.91 7.20
N ARG A 31 -3.46 -0.34 7.19
CA ARG A 31 -4.31 -1.52 7.31
C ARG A 31 -3.66 -2.57 8.19
N MET A 32 -4.41 -3.10 9.14
CA MET A 32 -4.02 -4.25 9.96
C MET A 32 -4.53 -5.54 9.31
N MET A 33 -3.77 -6.05 8.36
CA MET A 33 -4.05 -7.29 7.62
C MET A 33 -2.74 -7.86 7.05
N ARG A 34 -2.79 -9.07 6.48
CA ARG A 34 -1.62 -9.70 5.85
C ARG A 34 -1.31 -9.08 4.50
N PHE A 35 -0.07 -9.27 4.03
CA PHE A 35 0.40 -8.73 2.77
C PHE A 35 -0.39 -9.26 1.57
N GLU A 36 -0.59 -10.57 1.48
CA GLU A 36 -1.37 -11.17 0.38
C GLU A 36 -2.82 -10.67 0.35
N GLU A 37 -3.47 -10.56 1.52
CA GLU A 37 -4.84 -10.05 1.63
C GLU A 37 -4.91 -8.60 1.15
N TYR A 38 -3.96 -7.76 1.56
CA TYR A 38 -3.89 -6.35 1.14
C TYR A 38 -3.68 -6.20 -0.37
N PHE A 39 -2.85 -7.06 -0.96
CA PHE A 39 -2.56 -7.01 -2.39
C PHE A 39 -3.74 -7.53 -3.24
N THR A 40 -4.53 -8.45 -2.72
CA THR A 40 -5.64 -9.08 -3.44
C THR A 40 -6.97 -8.33 -3.28
N ASP A 41 -7.17 -7.61 -2.17
CA ASP A 41 -8.41 -6.88 -1.85
C ASP A 41 -8.75 -5.77 -2.88
N GLY A 42 -9.92 -5.92 -3.52
CA GLY A 42 -10.42 -4.97 -4.51
C GLY A 42 -10.72 -3.57 -3.96
N SER A 43 -11.11 -3.46 -2.69
CA SER A 43 -11.35 -2.18 -2.02
C SER A 43 -10.04 -1.40 -1.79
N ILE A 44 -8.97 -2.13 -1.45
CA ILE A 44 -7.63 -1.56 -1.31
C ILE A 44 -7.08 -1.12 -2.67
N LYS A 45 -7.29 -1.92 -3.73
CA LYS A 45 -6.92 -1.52 -5.09
C LYS A 45 -7.61 -0.22 -5.52
N ALA A 46 -8.91 -0.08 -5.24
CA ALA A 46 -9.64 1.16 -5.52
C ALA A 46 -9.08 2.35 -4.73
N LEU A 47 -8.81 2.16 -3.43
CA LEU A 47 -8.21 3.19 -2.58
C LEU A 47 -6.80 3.59 -3.05
N ARG A 48 -5.98 2.62 -3.45
CA ARG A 48 -4.65 2.89 -4.03
C ARG A 48 -4.78 3.69 -5.32
N ASN A 49 -5.71 3.35 -6.21
CA ASN A 49 -5.93 4.11 -7.44
C ASN A 49 -6.31 5.57 -7.16
N GLU A 50 -7.18 5.81 -6.18
CA GLU A 50 -7.54 7.17 -5.72
C GLU A 50 -6.32 7.91 -5.14
N LYS A 51 -5.57 7.23 -4.26
CA LYS A 51 -4.45 7.81 -3.51
C LYS A 51 -3.19 8.06 -4.34
N TYR A 52 -2.90 7.18 -5.30
CA TYR A 52 -1.83 7.39 -6.26
C TYR A 52 -2.22 8.35 -7.37
N GLY A 53 -3.52 8.58 -7.57
CA GLY A 53 -4.04 9.61 -8.46
C GLY A 53 -3.28 9.66 -9.78
N MET A 54 -3.70 8.89 -10.78
CA MET A 54 -3.52 9.33 -12.17
C MET A 54 -4.38 10.60 -12.35
N ASN A 55 -3.97 11.68 -11.67
CA ASN A 55 -4.53 13.00 -11.77
C ASN A 55 -3.84 13.56 -13.01
N ASN A 56 -4.61 13.76 -14.08
CA ASN A 56 -4.19 14.44 -15.31
C ASN A 56 -3.69 15.87 -15.01
N GLN A 57 -2.51 16.01 -14.41
CA GLN A 57 -1.71 17.22 -14.49
C GLN A 57 -0.90 17.17 -15.79
N THR A 58 -1.61 17.13 -16.92
CA THR A 58 -1.17 17.83 -18.12
C THR A 58 -2.02 19.08 -18.19
N VAL A 59 -1.72 20.03 -17.30
CA VAL A 59 -2.05 21.42 -17.56
C VAL A 59 -1.40 21.79 -18.89
N ALA A 60 -2.22 22.31 -19.79
CA ALA A 60 -1.81 22.82 -21.08
C ALA A 60 -0.56 23.71 -20.96
N LEU A 61 0.46 23.38 -21.76
CA LEU A 61 1.46 24.31 -22.28
C LEU A 61 1.65 23.99 -23.75
#